data_AF-A0A520TEA0-F1
#
_entry.id   AF-A0A520TEA0-F1
#
_cell.length_a   1.000
_cell.length_b   1.000
_cell.length_c   1.000
_cell.angle_alpha   90.00
_cell.angle_beta   90.00
_cell.angle_gamma   90.00
#
_symmetry.space_group_name_H-M   'P 1'
#
loop_
_entity.id
_entity.type
_entity.pdbx_description
1 polymer ?
#
loop_
_entity_poly.entity_id
_entity_poly.type
_entity_poly.pdbx_seq_one_letter_code
_entity_poly.pdbx_strand_id
1 'polypeptide(L)' 'MASNDVVRARIDGQIKEAATVVLAEMGLSISDAIRMLLTRIAADKALPFDINRVSSDSDRKAP' A
#
# COMPACT_ATOMS: atom_id res chain seq x y z
N MET A 1 11.06 -26.86 1.22
CA MET A 1 11.97 -25.76 0.81
C MET A 1 11.25 -24.47 1.09
N ALA A 2 11.82 -23.57 1.89
CA ALA A 2 11.21 -22.26 2.10
C ALA A 2 11.43 -21.43 0.83
N SER A 3 10.39 -21.23 0.03
CA SER A 3 10.38 -20.32 -1.11
C SER A 3 10.42 -18.89 -0.58
N ASN A 4 11.63 -18.35 -0.40
CA ASN A 4 11.87 -16.95 -0.04
C ASN A 4 11.88 -16.09 -1.30
N ASP A 5 10.73 -15.98 -1.96
CA ASP A 5 10.58 -15.09 -3.11
C ASP A 5 10.58 -13.63 -2.64
N VAL A 6 11.21 -12.75 -3.42
CA VAL A 6 11.37 -11.34 -3.10
C VAL A 6 10.44 -10.49 -3.95
N VAL A 7 9.63 -9.66 -3.30
CA VAL A 7 8.82 -8.63 -3.98
C VAL A 7 9.64 -7.36 -4.16
N ARG A 8 9.77 -6.89 -5.40
CA ARG A 8 10.44 -5.62 -5.75
C ARG A 8 9.47 -4.73 -6.52
N ALA A 9 9.25 -3.52 -6.03
CA ALA A 9 8.43 -2.51 -6.70
C ALA A 9 9.14 -1.15 -6.66
N ARG A 10 9.02 -0.37 -7.73
CA ARG A 10 9.46 1.02 -7.74
C ARG A 10 8.41 1.86 -7.02
N ILE A 11 8.88 2.78 -6.20
CA ILE A 11 8.04 3.73 -5.46
C ILE A 11 8.80 5.05 -5.36
N ASP A 12 8.08 6.16 -5.27
CA ASP A 12 8.66 7.44 -4.93
C ASP A 12 9.34 7.40 -3.55
N GLY A 13 10.48 8.09 -3.42
CA GLY A 13 11.27 8.10 -2.21
C GLY A 13 10.55 8.75 -1.02
N GLN A 14 9.82 9.83 -1.27
CA GLN A 14 9.07 10.55 -0.23
C GLN A 14 7.89 9.70 0.26
N ILE A 15 7.20 9.01 -0.66
CA ILE A 15 6.11 8.10 -0.28
C ILE A 15 6.65 6.95 0.57
N LYS A 16 7.80 6.37 0.20
CA LYS A 16 8.43 5.29 0.98
C LYS A 16 8.76 5.75 2.41
N GLU A 17 9.31 6.94 2.56
CA GLU A 17 9.68 7.50 3.87
C GLU A 17 8.43 7.75 4.72
N ALA A 18 7.43 8.44 4.17
CA ALA A 18 6.15 8.68 4.86
C ALA A 18 5.47 7.37 5.30
N ALA A 19 5.40 6.37 4.41
CA ALA A 19 4.83 5.07 4.74
C ALA A 19 5.64 4.34 5.83
N THR A 20 6.97 4.49 5.84
CA THR A 20 7.83 3.89 6.87
C THR A 20 7.50 4.44 8.26
N VAL A 21 7.34 5.77 8.38
CA VAL A 21 7.01 6.42 9.65
C VAL A 21 5.66 5.93 10.18
N VAL A 22 4.62 5.99 9.34
CA VAL A 22 3.25 5.58 9.74
C VAL A 22 3.21 4.11 10.16
N LEU A 23 3.86 3.22 9.42
CA LEU A 23 3.87 1.80 9.76
C LEU A 23 4.68 1.53 11.04
N ALA A 24 5.78 2.26 11.27
CA ALA A 24 6.58 2.13 12.48
C ALA A 24 5.79 2.55 13.74
N GLU A 25 4.95 3.59 13.66
CA GLU A 25 4.02 3.98 14.73
C GLU A 25 3.02 2.86 15.07
N MET A 26 2.68 2.02 14.08
CA MET A 26 1.85 0.83 14.25
C MET A 26 2.63 -0.42 14.67
N GLY A 27 3.96 -0.32 14.83
CA GLY A 27 4.83 -1.46 15.15
C GLY A 27 5.06 -2.42 13.97
N LEU A 28 4.88 -1.95 12.73
CA LEU A 28 4.98 -2.74 11.51
C LEU A 28 6.12 -2.25 10.61
N SER A 29 6.77 -3.16 9.90
CA SER A 29 7.65 -2.80 8.79
C SER A 29 6.89 -2.72 7.45
N ILE A 30 7.48 -2.07 6.45
CA ILE A 30 6.97 -2.11 5.06
C ILE A 30 6.81 -3.57 4.60
N SER A 31 7.76 -4.45 4.93
CA SER A 31 7.67 -5.85 4.52
C SER A 31 6.50 -6.57 5.18
N ASP A 32 6.15 -6.25 6.42
CA ASP A 32 4.98 -6.82 7.09
C ASP A 32 3.70 -6.36 6.40
N ALA A 33 3.59 -5.05 6.11
CA ALA A 33 2.45 -4.49 5.40
C ALA A 33 2.26 -5.12 4.00
N ILE A 34 3.34 -5.26 3.22
CA ILE A 34 3.29 -5.89 1.89
C ILE A 34 2.88 -7.35 2.00
N ARG A 35 3.43 -8.11 2.96
CA ARG A 35 3.04 -9.52 3.17
C ARG A 35 1.56 -9.63 3.50
N MET A 36 1.07 -8.85 4.46
CA MET A 36 -0.34 -8.85 4.84
C MET A 36 -1.26 -8.51 3.67
N LEU A 37 -0.91 -7.49 2.88
CA LEU A 37 -1.67 -7.07 1.70
C LEU A 37 -1.76 -8.21 0.67
N LEU A 38 -0.63 -8.81 0.29
CA LEU A 38 -0.59 -9.87 -0.70
C LEU A 38 -1.30 -11.14 -0.22
N THR A 39 -1.17 -11.49 1.08
CA THR A 39 -1.93 -12.59 1.68
C THR A 39 -3.43 -12.35 1.60
N ARG A 40 -3.89 -11.13 1.90
CA ARG A 40 -5.31 -10.79 1.85
C ARG A 40 -5.85 -10.82 0.42
N ILE A 41 -5.10 -10.29 -0.55
CA ILE A 41 -5.48 -10.33 -1.97
C ILE A 41 -5.61 -11.78 -2.46
N ALA A 42 -4.67 -12.65 -2.08
CA ALA A 42 -4.70 -14.06 -2.46
C ALA A 42 -5.90 -14.80 -1.84
N ALA A 43 -6.26 -14.48 -0.60
CA ALA A 43 -7.39 -15.09 0.10
C ALA A 43 -8.75 -14.61 -0.45
N ASP A 44 -8.91 -13.29 -0.58
CA ASP A 44 -10.20 -12.66 -0.90
C ASP A 44 -10.44 -12.51 -2.40
N LYS A 45 -9.39 -12.68 -3.22
CA LYS A 45 -9.42 -12.41 -4.68
C LYS A 45 -9.87 -10.99 -5.03
N ALA A 46 -9.65 -10.05 -4.12
CA ALA A 46 -10.03 -8.67 -4.24
C ALA A 46 -8.98 -7.76 -3.56
N LEU A 47 -8.92 -6.51 -4.00
CA LEU A 47 -8.11 -5.49 -3.33
C LEU A 47 -8.87 -4.91 -2.13
N PRO A 48 -8.20 -4.59 -1.02
CA PRO A 48 -8.84 -4.05 0.18
C PRO A 48 -9.23 -2.57 0.05
N PHE A 49 -8.99 -1.95 -1.10
CA PHE A 49 -9.34 -0.57 -1.41
C PHE A 49 -9.84 -0.48 -2.87
N ASP A 50 -10.65 0.54 -3.13
CA ASP A 50 -11.17 0.80 -4.47
C ASP A 50 -10.06 1.38 -5.37
N ILE A 51 -9.74 0.68 -6.45
CA ILE A 51 -8.74 1.08 -7.44
C ILE A 51 -9.27 2.11 -8.45
N ASN A 52 -10.60 2.26 -8.54
CA ASN A 52 -11.26 3.17 -9.47
C ASN A 52 -11.65 4.49 -8.82
N ARG A 53 -10.92 4.93 -7.78
CA ARG A 53 -11.00 6.33 -7.32
C ARG A 53 -10.46 7.24 -8.42
N VAL A 54 -11.30 7.51 -9.43
CA VAL A 54 -11.19 8.71 -10.24
C VAL A 54 -11.20 9.86 -9.25
N SER A 55 -10.11 10.63 -9.24
CA SER A 55 -9.97 11.84 -8.46
C SER A 55 -11.10 12.80 -8.84
N SER A 56 -12.24 12.70 -8.17
CA SER A 56 -13.24 13.76 -8.12
C SER A 56 -12.79 14.83 -7.13
N ASP A 57 -11.53 15.24 -7.22
CA ASP A 57 -11.04 16.50 -6.66
C ASP A 57 -11.33 17.61 -7.68
N SER A 58 -12.60 17.73 -8.06
CA SER A 58 -13.12 18.82 -8.89
C SER A 58 -14.12 19.70 -8.13
N ASP A 59 -14.19 19.57 -6.80
CA ASP A 59 -14.67 20.65 -5.94
C ASP A 59 -13.58 21.74 -5.83
N ARG A 60 -13.11 22.23 -7.00
CA ARG A 60 -12.59 23.59 -7.09
C ARG A 60 -13.76 24.52 -6.84
N LYS A 61 -13.96 24.80 -5.56
CA LYS A 61 -14.60 26.02 -5.11
C LYS A 61 -13.91 27.21 -5.78
N ALA A 62 -14.64 27.89 -6.66
CA ALA A 62 -14.81 29.36 -6.75
C ALA A 62 -15.05 29.82 -8.20
N PRO A 63 -15.68 30.99 -8.44
CA PRO A 63 -16.30 31.93 -7.49
C PRO A 63 -17.85 31.92 -7.51
#